data_AF-A0A6M0AEV5-F1
#
_entry.id   AF-A0A6M0AEV5-F1
#
_cell.length_a   1.000
_cell.length_b   1.000
_cell.length_c   1.000
_cell.angle_alpha   90.00
_cell.angle_beta   90.00
_cell.angle_gamma   90.00
#
_symmetry.space_group_name_H-M   'P 1'
#
loop_
_entity.id
_entity.type
_entity.pdbx_description
1 polymer ?
#
loop_
_entity_poly.entity_id
_entity_poly.type
_entity_poly.pdbx_seq_one_letter_code
_entity_poly.pdbx_strand_id
1 'polypeptide(L)'
;MSLIVGTRIHSGVDGYIPELGKVENWCDQVLEYADYIVIATDNKLFDKISKIVSVFAEQVLSLLINPWKGLAHPLNAIVCEATYLGGDKLLLQSLEVYISSTDVETLNSHLTSDTLVVGAR
;
A
#
# COMPACT_ATOMS: atom_id res chain seq x y z
N MET A 1 11.01 8.43 -12.34
CA MET A 1 10.90 7.03 -11.89
C MET A 1 9.69 6.98 -11.00
N SER A 2 8.70 6.17 -11.33
CA SER A 2 7.43 6.09 -10.59
C SER A 2 7.56 5.14 -9.41
N LEU A 3 7.35 5.64 -8.18
CA LEU A 3 7.28 4.83 -6.96
C LEU A 3 5.82 4.61 -6.58
N ILE A 4 5.43 3.34 -6.50
CA ILE A 4 4.13 2.93 -5.99
C ILE A 4 4.31 2.34 -4.59
N VAL A 5 3.46 2.74 -3.66
CA VAL A 5 3.41 2.18 -2.32
C VAL A 5 2.20 1.29 -2.16
N GLY A 6 2.43 0.06 -1.73
CA GLY A 6 1.41 -0.96 -1.56
C GLY A 6 1.17 -1.29 -0.09
N THR A 7 -0.09 -1.34 0.33
CA THR A 7 -0.47 -1.85 1.66
C THR A 7 -1.68 -2.76 1.61
N ARG A 8 -1.88 -3.52 2.70
CA ARG A 8 -3.01 -4.46 2.83
C ARG A 8 -3.74 -4.24 4.15
N ILE A 9 -5.07 -4.10 4.08
CA ILE A 9 -5.94 -3.86 5.24
C ILE A 9 -7.05 -4.92 5.24
N HIS A 10 -7.03 -5.80 6.24
CA HIS A 10 -7.97 -6.91 6.38
C HIS A 10 -8.76 -6.80 7.69
N SER A 11 -10.04 -7.13 7.66
CA SER A 11 -10.95 -7.15 8.82
C SER A 11 -10.70 -8.28 9.82
N GLY A 12 -9.72 -9.15 9.55
CA GLY A 12 -9.41 -10.29 10.40
C GLY A 12 -10.52 -11.34 10.44
N VAL A 13 -10.27 -12.42 11.19
CA VAL A 13 -11.22 -13.53 11.35
C VAL A 13 -12.35 -13.17 12.31
N ASP A 14 -12.09 -12.29 13.29
CA ASP A 14 -13.04 -11.94 14.36
C ASP A 14 -13.76 -10.59 14.15
N GLY A 15 -13.68 -10.01 12.95
CA GLY A 15 -14.28 -8.71 12.66
C GLY A 15 -13.57 -7.53 13.33
N TYR A 16 -12.29 -7.69 13.68
CA TYR A 16 -11.42 -6.58 14.06
C TYR A 16 -11.34 -5.59 12.91
N ILE A 17 -11.95 -4.42 13.10
CA ILE A 17 -11.82 -3.31 12.16
C ILE A 17 -10.55 -2.55 12.58
N PRO A 18 -9.50 -2.52 11.74
CA PRO A 18 -8.32 -1.71 12.01
C PRO A 18 -8.71 -0.26 12.26
N GLU A 19 -7.91 0.50 12.99
CA GLU A 19 -8.18 1.90 13.29
C GLU A 19 -8.14 2.75 11.99
N LEU A 20 -9.26 2.79 11.27
CA LEU A 20 -9.36 3.39 9.95
C LEU A 20 -9.10 4.91 9.97
N GLY A 21 -9.21 5.54 11.14
CA GLY A 21 -8.91 6.96 11.33
C GLY A 21 -7.46 7.34 11.03
N LYS A 22 -6.55 6.36 10.92
CA LYS A 22 -5.14 6.59 10.54
C LYS A 22 -4.88 6.45 9.04
N VAL A 23 -5.82 5.90 8.26
CA VAL A 23 -5.60 5.61 6.84
C VAL A 23 -5.41 6.88 6.02
N GLU A 24 -6.22 7.90 6.27
CA GLU A 24 -6.12 9.20 5.58
C GLU A 24 -4.77 9.86 5.85
N ASN A 25 -4.39 10.02 7.12
CA ASN A 25 -3.09 10.58 7.51
C ASN A 25 -1.91 9.76 6.95
N TRP A 26 -2.04 8.42 6.89
CA TRP A 26 -1.01 7.58 6.30
C TRP A 26 -0.89 7.81 4.80
N CYS A 27 -2.02 7.95 4.09
CA CYS A 27 -2.00 8.27 2.66
C CYS A 27 -1.34 9.64 2.41
N ASP A 28 -1.71 10.67 3.16
CA ASP A 28 -1.08 11.99 3.09
C ASP A 28 0.45 11.90 3.23
N GLN A 29 0.92 11.20 4.27
CA GLN A 29 2.36 11.03 4.52
C GLN A 29 3.07 10.24 3.42
N VAL A 30 2.44 9.19 2.91
CA VAL A 30 3.02 8.34 1.86
C VAL A 30 3.11 9.09 0.53
N LEU A 31 2.13 9.93 0.21
CA LEU A 31 2.13 10.75 -0.99
C LEU A 31 3.22 11.84 -0.99
N GLU A 32 3.93 12.07 0.12
CA GLU A 32 5.13 12.92 0.14
C GLU A 32 6.31 12.32 -0.64
N TYR A 33 6.31 11.00 -0.88
CA TYR A 33 7.38 10.29 -1.58
C TYR A 33 6.90 9.28 -2.63
N ALA A 34 5.61 8.96 -2.69
CA ALA A 34 5.03 8.04 -3.66
C ALA A 34 4.19 8.78 -4.72
N ASP A 35 4.21 8.28 -5.95
CA ASP A 35 3.35 8.78 -7.02
C ASP A 35 1.91 8.23 -6.90
N TYR A 36 1.80 6.96 -6.48
CA TYR A 36 0.54 6.26 -6.28
C TYR A 36 0.57 5.35 -5.05
N ILE A 37 -0.62 5.12 -4.48
CA ILE A 37 -0.85 4.19 -3.39
C ILE A 37 -1.86 3.13 -3.85
N VAL A 38 -1.55 1.87 -3.56
CA VAL A 38 -2.45 0.74 -3.78
C VAL A 38 -2.78 0.07 -2.45
N ILE A 39 -4.07 0.05 -2.09
CA ILE A 39 -4.57 -0.53 -0.84
C ILE A 39 -5.41 -1.77 -1.14
N ALA A 40 -4.87 -2.97 -0.89
CA ALA A 40 -5.64 -4.20 -0.96
C ALA A 40 -6.51 -4.37 0.29
N THR A 41 -7.81 -4.58 0.11
CA THR A 41 -8.75 -4.74 1.22
C THR A 41 -9.84 -5.77 0.92
N ASP A 42 -10.49 -6.28 1.95
CA ASP A 42 -11.56 -7.28 1.80
C ASP A 42 -12.93 -6.63 1.56
N ASN A 43 -13.93 -7.46 1.27
CA ASN A 43 -15.29 -7.01 0.99
C ASN A 43 -16.00 -6.37 2.21
N LYS A 44 -15.52 -6.57 3.44
CA LYS A 44 -16.13 -5.96 4.64
C LYS A 44 -15.65 -4.53 4.86
N LEU A 45 -14.43 -4.22 4.39
CA LEU A 45 -13.80 -2.91 4.56
C LEU A 45 -13.79 -2.07 3.28
N PHE A 46 -13.98 -2.68 2.12
CA PHE A 46 -13.83 -2.02 0.81
C PHE A 46 -14.55 -0.68 0.71
N ASP A 47 -15.85 -0.63 1.00
CA ASP A 47 -16.61 0.62 0.90
C ASP A 47 -16.11 1.71 1.85
N LYS A 48 -15.68 1.31 3.06
CA LYS A 48 -15.16 2.25 4.07
C LYS A 48 -13.81 2.81 3.65
N ILE A 49 -12.89 1.94 3.20
CA ILE A 49 -11.58 2.34 2.70
C ILE A 49 -11.74 3.23 1.47
N SER A 50 -12.54 2.80 0.49
CA SER A 50 -12.82 3.56 -0.74
C SER A 50 -13.33 4.97 -0.43
N LYS A 51 -14.24 5.09 0.55
CA LYS A 51 -14.75 6.38 0.99
C LYS A 51 -13.67 7.25 1.63
N ILE A 52 -12.85 6.70 2.52
CA ILE A 52 -11.75 7.44 3.17
C ILE A 52 -10.77 7.96 2.11
N VAL A 53 -10.35 7.10 1.18
CA VAL A 53 -9.30 7.47 0.22
C VAL A 53 -9.82 8.27 -0.97
N SER A 54 -11.14 8.44 -1.11
CA SER A 54 -11.74 9.20 -2.21
C SER A 54 -11.27 10.67 -2.29
N VAL A 55 -10.80 11.23 -1.18
CA VAL A 55 -10.24 12.60 -1.12
C VAL A 55 -8.94 12.73 -1.92
N PHE A 56 -8.22 11.64 -2.15
CA PHE A 56 -6.96 11.59 -2.91
C PHE A 56 -7.16 11.32 -4.41
N ALA A 57 -8.41 11.31 -4.88
CA ALA A 57 -8.79 11.08 -6.27
C ALA A 57 -8.09 9.84 -6.88
N GLU A 58 -7.31 10.03 -7.95
CA GLU A 58 -6.68 8.95 -8.71
C GLU A 58 -5.33 8.49 -8.13
N GLN A 59 -4.79 9.19 -7.12
CA GLN A 59 -3.49 8.85 -6.53
C GLN A 59 -3.56 7.66 -5.56
N VAL A 60 -4.74 7.37 -5.01
CA VAL A 60 -4.92 6.27 -4.05
C VAL A 60 -6.02 5.33 -4.53
N LEU A 61 -5.64 4.09 -4.79
CA LEU A 61 -6.51 3.05 -5.33
C LEU A 61 -6.82 2.01 -4.26
N SER A 62 -8.10 1.63 -4.16
CA SER A 62 -8.54 0.53 -3.32
C SER A 62 -8.81 -0.70 -4.19
N LEU A 63 -8.22 -1.83 -3.81
CA LEU A 63 -8.38 -3.11 -4.50
C LEU A 63 -9.21 -4.06 -3.65
N LEU A 64 -10.37 -4.48 -4.18
CA LEU A 64 -11.21 -5.49 -3.55
C LEU A 64 -10.61 -6.89 -3.75
N ILE A 65 -10.23 -7.54 -2.65
CA ILE A 65 -9.76 -8.93 -2.62
C ILE A 65 -10.85 -9.81 -2.03
N ASN A 66 -11.55 -10.57 -2.88
CA ASN A 66 -12.58 -11.50 -2.46
C ASN A 66 -12.54 -12.80 -3.29
N PRO A 67 -12.36 -13.98 -2.67
CA PRO A 67 -12.11 -14.20 -1.24
C PRO A 67 -10.70 -13.76 -0.80
N TRP A 68 -10.58 -13.29 0.44
CA TRP A 68 -9.27 -13.07 1.06
C TRP A 68 -8.61 -14.42 1.40
N LYS A 69 -7.46 -14.70 0.79
CA LYS A 69 -6.77 -16.01 0.90
C LYS A 69 -5.31 -15.84 1.34
N GLY A 70 -5.05 -16.08 2.62
CA GLY A 70 -3.69 -16.02 3.18
C GLY A 70 -3.04 -14.64 3.03
N LEU A 71 -1.71 -14.61 3.05
CA LEU A 71 -0.92 -13.38 2.97
C LEU A 71 -0.48 -13.05 1.53
N ALA A 72 -0.18 -14.06 0.72
CA ALA A 72 0.41 -13.86 -0.60
C ALA A 72 -0.59 -13.32 -1.63
N HIS A 73 -1.87 -13.72 -1.56
CA HIS A 73 -2.88 -13.32 -2.53
C HIS A 73 -3.07 -11.78 -2.63
N PRO A 74 -3.31 -11.04 -1.52
CA PRO A 74 -3.42 -9.58 -1.59
C PRO A 74 -2.12 -8.90 -2.03
N LEU A 75 -0.94 -9.45 -1.65
CA LEU A 75 0.35 -8.90 -2.09
C LEU A 75 0.55 -9.06 -3.60
N ASN A 76 0.22 -10.21 -4.15
CA ASN A 76 0.30 -10.44 -5.60
C ASN A 76 -0.66 -9.52 -6.36
N ALA A 77 -1.85 -9.26 -5.82
CA ALA A 77 -2.79 -8.31 -6.43
C ALA A 77 -2.21 -6.89 -6.47
N ILE A 78 -1.57 -6.44 -5.39
CA ILE A 78 -0.86 -5.16 -5.35
C ILE A 78 0.25 -5.11 -6.41
N VAL A 79 1.05 -6.18 -6.54
CA VAL A 79 2.12 -6.25 -7.54
C VAL A 79 1.57 -6.14 -8.97
N CYS A 80 0.48 -6.86 -9.26
CA CYS A 80 -0.17 -6.79 -10.58
C CYS A 80 -0.68 -5.38 -10.88
N GLU A 81 -1.34 -4.75 -9.91
CA GLU A 81 -1.88 -3.39 -10.08
C GLU A 81 -0.77 -2.36 -10.25
N ALA A 82 0.27 -2.41 -9.41
CA ALA A 82 1.42 -1.52 -9.52
C ALA A 82 2.10 -1.65 -10.90
N THR A 83 2.17 -2.87 -11.43
CA THR A 83 2.68 -3.12 -12.79
C THR A 83 1.78 -2.52 -13.86
N TYR A 84 0.46 -2.66 -13.72
CA TYR A 84 -0.52 -2.09 -14.66
C TYR A 84 -0.46 -0.56 -14.70
N LEU A 85 -0.24 0.08 -13.55
CA LEU A 85 -0.05 1.53 -13.43
C LEU A 85 1.30 2.02 -13.96
N GLY A 86 2.19 1.12 -14.40
CA GLY A 86 3.52 1.48 -14.91
C GLY A 86 4.50 1.89 -13.82
N GLY A 87 4.34 1.39 -12.59
CA GLY A 87 5.29 1.62 -11.51
C GLY A 87 6.66 1.02 -11.81
N ASP A 88 7.73 1.80 -11.66
CA ASP A 88 9.11 1.31 -11.80
C ASP A 88 9.57 0.59 -10.52
N LYS A 89 9.03 1.02 -9.38
CA LYS A 89 9.41 0.55 -8.04
C LYS A 89 8.16 0.35 -7.20
N LEU A 90 8.17 -0.72 -6.41
CA LEU A 90 7.10 -1.04 -5.46
C LEU A 90 7.69 -1.12 -4.05
N LEU A 91 7.17 -0.29 -3.15
CA LEU A 91 7.45 -0.38 -1.72
C LEU A 91 6.22 -0.96 -1.01
N LEU A 92 6.37 -2.14 -0.41
CA LEU A 92 5.34 -2.74 0.43
C LEU A 92 5.50 -2.23 1.87
N GLN A 93 4.50 -1.51 2.37
CA GLN A 93 4.55 -0.84 3.67
C GLN A 93 3.25 -1.05 4.45
N SER A 94 3.34 -1.51 5.69
CA SER A 94 2.17 -1.58 6.57
C SER A 94 1.76 -0.19 7.08
N LEU A 95 0.49 -0.01 7.41
CA LEU A 95 -0.05 1.23 7.98
C LEU A 95 0.64 1.66 9.29
N GLU A 96 1.13 0.72 10.08
CA GLU A 96 1.81 0.99 11.35
C GLU A 96 3.28 1.44 11.20
N VAL A 97 3.83 1.41 9.98
CA VAL A 97 5.23 1.77 9.73
C VAL A 97 5.32 3.25 9.41
N TYR A 98 6.05 3.97 10.27
CA TYR A 98 6.50 5.33 10.00
C TYR A 98 7.81 5.31 9.22
N ILE A 99 7.86 6.05 8.13
CA ILE A 99 9.04 6.20 7.26
C ILE A 99 9.05 7.65 6.75
N SER A 100 10.24 8.26 6.66
CA SER A 100 10.41 9.59 6.07
C SER A 100 10.81 9.50 4.60
N SER A 101 10.62 10.58 3.83
CA SER A 101 11.10 10.66 2.45
C SER A 101 12.62 10.41 2.35
N THR A 102 13.40 10.87 3.32
CA THR A 102 14.85 10.62 3.40
C THR A 102 15.19 9.12 3.55
N ASP A 103 14.40 8.37 4.32
CA ASP A 103 14.58 6.92 4.47
C ASP A 103 14.29 6.22 3.13
N VAL A 104 13.25 6.66 2.42
CA VAL A 104 12.89 6.13 1.09
C VAL A 104 13.97 6.46 0.06
N GLU A 105 14.53 7.66 0.07
CA GLU A 105 15.66 8.04 -0.79
C GLU A 105 16.89 7.16 -0.52
N THR A 106 17.18 6.90 0.75
CA THR A 106 18.27 6.02 1.16
C THR A 106 18.03 4.60 0.66
N LEU A 107 16.84 4.05 0.87
CA LEU A 107 16.45 2.73 0.36
C LEU A 107 16.56 2.66 -1.16
N ASN A 108 16.13 3.72 -1.84
CA ASN A 108 16.16 3.84 -3.29
C ASN A 108 17.59 3.85 -3.85
N SER A 109 18.54 4.44 -3.13
CA SER A 109 19.97 4.43 -3.51
C SER A 109 20.58 3.02 -3.52
N HIS A 110 19.99 2.08 -2.76
CA HIS A 110 20.38 0.68 -2.71
C HIS A 110 19.58 -0.20 -3.70
N LEU A 111 18.55 0.34 -4.36
CA LEU A 111 17.70 -0.41 -5.28
C LEU A 111 18.19 -0.28 -6.72
N THR A 112 18.92 -1.31 -7.13
CA THR A 112 19.31 -1.60 -8.52
C THR A 112 18.42 -2.68 -9.13
N SER A 113 18.49 -2.88 -10.45
CA SER A 113 17.64 -3.83 -11.18
C SER A 113 17.85 -5.31 -10.78
N ASP A 114 18.97 -5.62 -10.12
CA ASP A 114 19.35 -6.95 -9.66
C ASP A 114 19.24 -7.11 -8.13
N THR A 115 18.70 -6.11 -7.43
CA THR A 115 18.59 -6.13 -5.97
C THR A 115 17.14 -6.04 -5.50
N LEU A 116 16.83 -6.80 -4.46
CA LEU A 116 15.63 -6.64 -3.63
C LEU A 116 16.07 -6.14 -2.26
N VAL A 117 15.60 -4.95 -1.86
CA VAL A 117 15.85 -4.42 -0.51
C VAL A 117 14.71 -4.85 0.41
N VAL A 118 15.05 -5.61 1.45
CA VAL A 118 14.09 -6.10 2.44
C VAL A 118 14.39 -5.47 3.79
N GLY A 119 13.42 -4.77 4.37
CA GLY A 119 13.49 -4.33 5.75
C GLY A 119 13.38 -5.54 6.69
N ALA A 120 14.45 -5.84 7.40
CA ALA A 120 14.46 -6.80 8.50
C ALA A 120 14.58 -6.06 9.84
N ARG A 121 13.99 -6.62 10.89
CA ARG A 121 14.26 -6.20 12.28
C ARG A 121 15.59 -6.76 12.76
#